data_AF-B5JSX8-F1
#
_entry.id   AF-B5JSX8-F1
#
_cell.length_a   1.000
_cell.length_b   1.000
_cell.length_c   1.000
_cell.angle_alpha   90.00
_cell.angle_beta   90.00
_cell.angle_gamma   90.00
#
_symmetry.space_group_name_H-M   'P 1'
#
loop_
_entity.id
_entity.type
_entity.pdbx_description
1 polymer ?
#
loop_
_entity_poly.entity_id
_entity_poly.type
_entity_poly.pdbx_seq_one_letter_code
_entity_poly.pdbx_strand_id
1 'polypeptide(L)'
;MANHRILNRLQRFRFQPLEEEVEHERITTLVKGTVPHLYGGQLIPIFIFFVFYSHASRETLWAWVLISLFSAFISAIFVYYYLKHEHLFSAKQWGQFIVALLLILALCRAVAAPMFIGSDTYLKDIVLIIMMLGVSTGGAVALASYLPACFVFVVPVLGTLSWAVWQHDIANGGFLAILALAYGALLLAQATKFNRILVSNIRLRIDYDKAYAAMNQANAAKARFLSAASHDIRQPLQAINLFVSAIESNARNSNNGHLFDNLNNSVSGVSTLLNHLLEITTLDEGGIQAHKKNMDLKDMLTQLHQRFNGMAKEKGLTLELLTKDAAVHSDPELLERILSNLIVNAIKHTDSGSVVIRSRRVDTAIEVSIEDTGPGIPESEQEGIFEAFYQLNNPQRDRSKGSGLGLAIVKGFCDLLAHPIWLESEVGQGSRFYLKLPLANENVSEQRSAAEPTITPWQLDNTHVLVLDDDRAILEGMNTVLEKWGCHSQCAESLDQALKLCETQTPDIIISDFNLSGDQNGLTSIEALRKQCNRNIPAVIISGELNHPELEQAKQTGWMVLSKPVKPGELRTALNYARKQHSEL
;
A
#
# COMPACT_ATOMS: atom_id res chain seq x y z
N MET A 1 -22.92 -9.59 17.97
CA MET A 1 -22.07 -10.38 18.89
C MET A 1 -21.02 -11.26 18.20
N ALA A 2 -21.21 -11.69 16.94
CA ALA A 2 -20.21 -12.49 16.20
C ALA A 2 -18.93 -11.70 15.82
N ASN A 3 -19.05 -10.45 15.37
CA ASN A 3 -17.89 -9.61 14.98
C ASN A 3 -16.96 -9.26 16.16
N HIS A 4 -17.50 -9.14 17.37
CA HIS A 4 -16.70 -8.78 18.55
C HIS A 4 -15.83 -9.94 19.04
N ARG A 5 -16.25 -11.20 18.81
CA ARG A 5 -15.43 -12.39 19.09
C ARG A 5 -14.30 -12.59 18.08
N ILE A 6 -14.47 -12.12 16.85
CA ILE A 6 -13.43 -12.16 15.80
C ILE A 6 -12.36 -11.11 16.09
N LEU A 7 -12.76 -9.88 16.44
CA LEU A 7 -11.85 -8.80 16.82
C LEU A 7 -11.05 -9.11 18.10
N ASN A 8 -11.68 -9.68 19.13
CA ASN A 8 -10.96 -10.10 20.34
C ASN A 8 -10.04 -11.32 20.12
N ARG A 9 -10.32 -12.16 19.11
CA ARG A 9 -9.36 -13.18 18.68
C ARG A 9 -8.17 -12.50 18.02
N LEU A 10 -8.39 -11.66 17.02
CA LEU A 10 -7.34 -10.96 16.27
C LEU A 10 -6.41 -10.10 17.15
N GLN A 11 -6.92 -9.48 18.22
CA GLN A 11 -6.08 -8.70 19.14
C GLN A 11 -5.18 -9.55 20.07
N ARG A 12 -5.57 -10.79 20.41
CA ARG A 12 -4.70 -11.69 21.18
C ARG A 12 -3.57 -12.31 20.36
N PHE A 13 -3.68 -12.33 19.03
CA PHE A 13 -2.69 -12.91 18.10
C PHE A 13 -1.58 -11.93 17.67
N ARG A 14 -1.55 -10.71 18.20
CA ARG A 14 -0.67 -9.65 17.68
C ARG A 14 0.81 -9.74 18.10
N PHE A 15 1.19 -10.70 18.96
CA PHE A 15 2.55 -10.76 19.53
C PHE A 15 3.14 -12.17 19.76
N GLN A 16 2.51 -13.25 19.28
CA GLN A 16 3.13 -14.59 19.39
C GLN A 16 4.00 -14.89 18.15
N PRO A 17 5.23 -15.41 18.32
CA PRO A 17 6.02 -15.89 17.22
C PRO A 17 5.26 -17.00 16.47
N LEU A 18 5.34 -17.00 15.13
CA LEU A 18 4.63 -17.94 14.23
C LEU A 18 4.75 -19.41 14.68
N GLU A 19 5.89 -19.78 15.26
CA GLU A 19 6.14 -21.12 15.78
C GLU A 19 5.27 -21.48 16.99
N GLU A 20 4.97 -20.52 17.86
CA GLU A 20 4.13 -20.75 19.05
C GLU A 20 2.66 -20.93 18.67
N GLU A 21 2.20 -20.20 17.65
CA GLU A 21 0.84 -20.33 17.10
C GLU A 21 0.64 -21.70 16.41
N VAL A 22 1.63 -22.11 15.61
CA VAL A 22 1.65 -23.44 14.99
C VAL A 22 1.65 -24.54 16.06
N GLU A 23 2.49 -24.42 17.09
CA GLU A 23 2.53 -25.39 18.18
C GLU A 23 1.21 -25.47 18.95
N HIS A 24 0.58 -24.34 19.24
CA HIS A 24 -0.72 -24.32 19.90
C HIS A 24 -1.78 -25.06 19.06
N GLU A 25 -1.90 -24.77 17.76
CA GLU A 25 -2.89 -25.41 16.89
C GLU A 25 -2.64 -26.92 16.75
N ARG A 26 -1.37 -27.36 16.74
CA ARG A 26 -1.00 -28.78 16.76
C ARG A 26 -1.48 -29.49 18.03
N ILE A 27 -1.27 -28.89 19.20
CA ILE A 27 -1.66 -29.47 20.49
C ILE A 27 -3.18 -29.49 20.65
N THR A 28 -3.87 -28.41 20.27
CA THR A 28 -5.35 -28.41 20.27
C THR A 28 -5.90 -29.51 19.35
N THR A 29 -5.29 -29.71 18.17
CA THR A 29 -5.69 -30.77 17.23
C THR A 29 -5.42 -32.16 17.81
N LEU A 30 -4.28 -32.35 18.49
CA LEU A 30 -3.94 -33.59 19.18
C LEU A 30 -4.95 -33.95 20.29
N VAL A 31 -5.33 -32.99 21.14
CA VAL A 31 -6.30 -33.23 22.21
C VAL A 31 -7.66 -33.62 21.63
N LYS A 32 -8.12 -32.91 20.57
CA LYS A 32 -9.36 -33.28 19.87
C LYS A 32 -9.29 -34.67 19.24
N GLY A 33 -8.14 -35.04 18.65
CA GLY A 33 -7.89 -36.37 18.12
C GLY A 33 -7.93 -37.48 19.19
N THR A 34 -7.72 -37.15 20.46
CA THR A 34 -7.77 -38.11 21.57
C THR A 34 -9.22 -38.48 21.96
N VAL A 35 -10.21 -37.64 21.65
CA VAL A 35 -11.62 -37.84 22.04
C VAL A 35 -12.26 -39.07 21.36
N PRO A 36 -12.14 -39.30 20.04
CA PRO A 36 -12.64 -40.53 19.43
C PRO A 36 -12.00 -41.81 20.01
N HIS A 37 -10.72 -41.75 20.42
CA HIS A 37 -10.03 -42.87 21.05
C HIS A 37 -10.52 -43.20 22.46
N LEU A 38 -10.98 -42.19 23.20
CA LEU A 38 -11.57 -42.36 24.52
C LEU A 38 -12.82 -43.26 24.48
N TYR A 39 -13.68 -43.06 23.49
CA TYR A 39 -14.95 -43.80 23.37
C TYR A 39 -14.79 -45.07 22.51
N GLY A 40 -14.20 -44.95 21.31
CA GLY A 40 -14.06 -46.08 20.39
C GLY A 40 -13.08 -47.14 20.86
N GLY A 41 -12.05 -46.76 21.63
CA GLY A 41 -11.03 -47.66 22.15
C GLY A 41 -11.53 -48.64 23.22
N GLN A 42 -12.72 -48.43 23.80
CA GLN A 42 -13.28 -49.29 24.85
C GLN A 42 -14.01 -50.52 24.30
N LEU A 43 -14.29 -50.56 23.01
CA LEU A 43 -14.92 -51.73 22.37
C LEU A 43 -13.98 -52.95 22.35
N ILE A 44 -12.68 -52.69 22.32
CA ILE A 44 -11.64 -53.72 22.15
C ILE A 44 -11.44 -54.54 23.42
N PRO A 45 -11.36 -53.93 24.63
CA PRO A 45 -11.39 -54.67 25.88
C PRO A 45 -12.62 -55.57 26.03
N ILE A 46 -13.79 -55.07 25.65
CA ILE A 46 -15.05 -55.84 25.68
C ILE A 46 -14.96 -57.03 24.72
N PHE A 47 -14.44 -56.82 23.51
CA PHE A 47 -14.32 -57.91 22.54
C PHE A 47 -13.29 -58.96 22.95
N ILE A 48 -12.12 -58.54 23.45
CA ILE A 48 -11.09 -59.45 23.99
C ILE A 48 -11.68 -60.28 25.14
N PHE A 49 -12.50 -59.67 26.01
CA PHE A 49 -13.17 -60.39 27.08
C PHE A 49 -14.03 -61.54 26.56
N PHE A 50 -14.85 -61.31 25.53
CA PHE A 50 -15.70 -62.35 24.95
C PHE A 50 -14.92 -63.43 24.19
N VAL A 51 -13.91 -63.05 23.39
CA VAL A 51 -13.12 -64.00 22.59
C VAL A 51 -12.30 -64.94 23.48
N PHE A 52 -11.75 -64.43 24.59
CA PHE A 52 -10.89 -65.19 25.49
C PHE A 52 -11.61 -65.71 26.74
N TYR A 53 -12.93 -65.52 26.86
CA TYR A 53 -13.73 -65.94 28.02
C TYR A 53 -13.57 -67.43 28.38
N SER A 54 -13.42 -68.29 27.36
CA SER A 54 -13.29 -69.73 27.54
C SER A 54 -11.87 -70.22 27.81
N HIS A 55 -10.85 -69.35 27.74
CA HIS A 55 -9.44 -69.75 27.74
C HIS A 55 -8.61 -69.02 28.81
N ALA A 56 -8.78 -67.71 28.96
CA ALA A 56 -8.06 -66.95 29.97
C ALA A 56 -8.73 -67.09 31.35
N SER A 57 -7.92 -67.02 32.41
CA SER A 57 -8.47 -67.01 33.77
C SER A 57 -9.40 -65.81 33.98
N ARG A 58 -10.43 -65.99 34.82
CA ARG A 58 -11.35 -64.88 35.15
C ARG A 58 -10.59 -63.67 35.73
N GLU A 59 -9.52 -63.92 36.47
CA GLU A 59 -8.65 -62.89 37.04
C GLU A 59 -7.95 -62.09 35.94
N THR A 60 -7.37 -62.76 34.95
CA THR A 60 -6.71 -62.15 33.77
C THR A 60 -7.67 -61.26 32.96
N LEU A 61 -8.89 -61.75 32.74
CA LEU A 61 -9.92 -61.03 31.96
C LEU A 61 -10.45 -59.79 32.70
N TRP A 62 -10.74 -59.91 33.99
CA TRP A 62 -11.18 -58.76 34.80
C TRP A 62 -10.06 -57.75 35.02
N ALA A 63 -8.81 -58.20 35.20
CA ALA A 63 -7.65 -57.31 35.27
C ALA A 63 -7.52 -56.47 33.98
N TRP A 64 -7.68 -57.09 32.80
CA TRP A 64 -7.63 -56.39 31.51
C TRP A 64 -8.73 -55.33 31.35
N VAL A 65 -9.97 -55.67 31.74
CA VAL A 65 -11.10 -54.72 31.71
C VAL A 65 -10.87 -53.56 32.68
N LEU A 66 -10.40 -53.83 33.89
CA LEU A 66 -10.10 -52.80 34.89
C LEU A 66 -8.98 -51.86 34.44
N ILE A 67 -7.88 -52.40 33.89
CA ILE A 67 -6.78 -51.61 33.31
C ILE A 67 -7.31 -50.70 32.20
N SER A 68 -8.18 -51.24 31.34
CA SER A 68 -8.74 -50.49 30.21
C SER A 68 -9.67 -49.36 30.66
N LEU A 69 -10.59 -49.63 31.58
CA LEU A 69 -11.50 -48.62 32.15
C LEU A 69 -10.74 -47.52 32.90
N PHE A 70 -9.73 -47.91 33.68
CA PHE A 70 -8.88 -46.95 34.38
C PHE A 70 -8.11 -46.03 33.41
N SER A 71 -7.57 -46.62 32.33
CA SER A 71 -6.90 -45.87 31.26
C SER A 71 -7.85 -44.86 30.58
N ALA A 72 -9.11 -45.23 30.38
CA ALA A 72 -10.15 -44.36 29.83
C ALA A 72 -10.48 -43.20 30.77
N PHE A 73 -10.63 -43.50 32.06
CA PHE A 73 -10.97 -42.53 33.10
C PHE A 73 -9.90 -41.44 33.24
N ILE A 74 -8.62 -41.83 33.33
CA ILE A 74 -7.51 -40.87 33.40
C ILE A 74 -7.48 -39.99 32.14
N SER A 75 -7.66 -40.59 30.97
CA SER A 75 -7.67 -39.86 29.70
C SER A 75 -8.81 -38.83 29.65
N ALA A 76 -9.99 -39.17 30.18
CA ALA A 76 -11.15 -38.28 30.21
C ALA A 76 -10.93 -37.10 31.16
N ILE A 77 -10.34 -37.36 32.32
CA ILE A 77 -9.93 -36.31 33.27
C ILE A 77 -8.93 -35.36 32.62
N PHE A 78 -7.92 -35.89 31.93
CA PHE A 78 -6.91 -35.07 31.29
C PHE A 78 -7.51 -34.16 30.20
N VAL A 79 -8.33 -34.71 29.31
CA VAL A 79 -9.00 -33.92 28.26
C VAL A 79 -9.92 -32.85 28.87
N TYR A 80 -10.68 -33.20 29.90
CA TYR A 80 -11.51 -32.23 30.63
C TYR A 80 -10.66 -31.11 31.23
N TYR A 81 -9.55 -31.45 31.88
CA TYR A 81 -8.65 -30.50 32.51
C TYR A 81 -7.99 -29.59 31.47
N TYR A 82 -7.51 -30.13 30.34
CA TYR A 82 -6.97 -29.35 29.23
C TYR A 82 -8.00 -28.35 28.69
N LEU A 83 -9.21 -28.80 28.36
CA LEU A 83 -10.25 -27.93 27.78
C LEU A 83 -10.67 -26.80 28.72
N LYS A 84 -10.62 -27.04 30.04
CA LYS A 84 -10.96 -26.04 31.05
C LYS A 84 -9.81 -25.08 31.37
N HIS A 85 -8.58 -25.53 31.22
CA HIS A 85 -7.38 -24.83 31.70
C HIS A 85 -6.30 -24.64 30.62
N GLU A 86 -6.69 -24.57 29.35
CA GLU A 86 -5.78 -24.46 28.20
C GLU A 86 -4.73 -23.35 28.36
N HIS A 87 -5.10 -22.25 29.03
CA HIS A 87 -4.25 -21.07 29.25
C HIS A 87 -3.21 -21.20 30.40
N LEU A 88 -3.27 -22.24 31.24
CA LEU A 88 -2.38 -22.34 32.41
C LEU A 88 -0.94 -22.72 32.05
N PHE A 89 -0.74 -23.45 30.95
CA PHE A 89 0.57 -23.94 30.53
C PHE A 89 0.83 -23.61 29.07
N SER A 90 2.11 -23.52 28.69
CA SER A 90 2.51 -23.37 27.29
C SER A 90 2.12 -24.60 26.47
N ALA A 91 1.91 -24.41 25.16
CA ALA A 91 1.60 -25.52 24.24
C ALA A 91 2.62 -26.67 24.35
N LYS A 92 3.91 -26.34 24.47
CA LYS A 92 4.98 -27.33 24.64
C LYS A 92 4.85 -28.16 25.92
N GLN A 93 4.50 -27.53 27.04
CA GLN A 93 4.28 -28.22 28.32
C GLN A 93 3.06 -29.15 28.26
N TRP A 94 1.96 -28.68 27.67
CA TRP A 94 0.80 -29.53 27.40
C TRP A 94 1.14 -30.71 26.51
N GLY A 95 1.96 -30.49 25.47
CA GLY A 95 2.52 -31.53 24.60
C GLY A 95 3.34 -32.58 25.36
N GLN A 96 4.13 -32.18 26.36
CA GLN A 96 4.87 -33.13 27.19
C GLN A 96 3.94 -33.95 28.09
N PHE A 97 2.96 -33.31 28.73
CA PHE A 97 1.99 -34.01 29.60
C PHE A 97 1.16 -35.03 28.82
N ILE A 98 0.67 -34.68 27.64
CA ILE A 98 -0.12 -35.60 26.82
C ILE A 98 0.74 -36.75 26.27
N VAL A 99 2.00 -36.52 25.91
CA VAL A 99 2.91 -37.60 25.50
C VAL A 99 3.18 -38.56 26.67
N ALA A 100 3.43 -38.05 27.87
CA ALA A 100 3.64 -38.88 29.05
C ALA A 100 2.39 -39.72 29.38
N LEU A 101 1.20 -39.10 29.31
CA LEU A 101 -0.06 -39.81 29.47
C LEU A 101 -0.22 -40.90 28.41
N LEU A 102 -0.01 -40.58 27.13
CA LEU A 102 -0.13 -41.53 26.03
C LEU A 102 0.85 -42.70 26.15
N LEU A 103 2.05 -42.49 26.71
CA LEU A 103 2.99 -43.58 27.00
C LEU A 103 2.41 -44.57 27.99
N ILE A 104 1.88 -44.07 29.12
CA ILE A 104 1.25 -44.91 30.14
C ILE A 104 0.09 -45.71 29.53
N LEU A 105 -0.75 -45.04 28.73
CA LEU A 105 -1.89 -45.68 28.07
C LEU A 105 -1.47 -46.70 27.00
N ALA A 106 -0.36 -46.46 26.31
CA ALA A 106 0.21 -47.39 25.33
C ALA A 106 0.76 -48.63 26.03
N LEU A 107 1.48 -48.45 27.14
CA LEU A 107 1.98 -49.55 27.97
C LEU A 107 0.83 -50.40 28.54
N CYS A 108 -0.23 -49.78 29.06
CA CYS A 108 -1.42 -50.50 29.52
C CYS A 108 -2.00 -51.41 28.42
N ARG A 109 -2.00 -50.96 27.16
CA ARG A 109 -2.47 -51.76 26.02
C ARG A 109 -1.46 -52.81 25.57
N ALA A 110 -0.18 -52.49 25.64
CA ALA A 110 0.92 -53.35 25.23
C ALA A 110 0.98 -54.67 26.03
N VAL A 111 0.43 -54.68 27.26
CA VAL A 111 0.35 -55.86 28.13
C VAL A 111 -0.65 -56.92 27.61
N ALA A 112 -1.61 -56.58 26.74
CA ALA A 112 -2.55 -57.58 26.22
C ALA A 112 -1.86 -58.66 25.36
N ALA A 113 -0.82 -58.32 24.59
CA ALA A 113 -0.11 -59.29 23.77
C ALA A 113 0.49 -60.44 24.62
N PRO A 114 1.33 -60.19 25.63
CA PRO A 114 1.86 -61.27 26.48
C PRO A 114 0.82 -61.94 27.39
N MET A 115 -0.33 -61.32 27.67
CA MET A 115 -1.39 -61.93 28.50
C MET A 115 -2.23 -62.96 27.75
N PHE A 116 -2.42 -62.78 26.44
CA PHE A 116 -3.45 -63.53 25.68
C PHE A 116 -2.90 -64.28 24.46
N ILE A 117 -1.67 -64.01 24.00
CA ILE A 117 -1.04 -64.78 22.92
C ILE A 117 -0.60 -66.16 23.44
N GLY A 118 -0.72 -67.19 22.60
CA GLY A 118 -0.38 -68.58 22.95
C GLY A 118 -1.61 -69.42 23.29
N SER A 119 -2.75 -69.09 22.67
CA SER A 119 -4.03 -69.74 22.97
C SER A 119 -4.22 -71.08 22.25
N ASP A 120 -5.21 -71.88 22.70
CA ASP A 120 -5.46 -73.25 22.19
C ASP A 120 -5.77 -73.34 20.69
N THR A 121 -5.99 -72.21 20.00
CA THR A 121 -6.32 -72.16 18.58
C THR A 121 -5.68 -70.95 17.93
N TYR A 122 -4.96 -71.16 16.83
CA TYR A 122 -4.33 -70.10 16.03
C TYR A 122 -5.29 -68.95 15.64
N LEU A 123 -6.59 -69.23 15.52
CA LEU A 123 -7.61 -68.24 15.20
C LEU A 123 -7.72 -67.13 16.26
N LYS A 124 -7.61 -67.46 17.56
CA LYS A 124 -7.70 -66.48 18.65
C LYS A 124 -6.48 -65.55 18.67
N ASP A 125 -5.29 -66.11 18.45
CA ASP A 125 -4.04 -65.33 18.34
C ASP A 125 -4.06 -64.40 17.12
N ILE A 126 -4.53 -64.88 15.96
CA ILE A 126 -4.70 -64.05 14.75
C ILE A 126 -5.70 -62.91 14.97
N VAL A 127 -6.83 -63.19 15.63
CA VAL A 127 -7.83 -62.15 15.97
C VAL A 127 -7.20 -61.07 16.85
N LEU A 128 -6.42 -61.46 17.87
CA LEU A 128 -5.74 -60.50 18.74
C LEU A 128 -4.71 -59.66 17.99
N ILE A 129 -3.92 -60.27 17.09
CA ILE A 129 -2.97 -59.55 16.22
C ILE A 129 -3.72 -58.51 15.36
N ILE A 130 -4.80 -58.91 14.68
CA ILE A 130 -5.60 -57.99 13.83
C ILE A 130 -6.15 -56.82 14.66
N MET A 131 -6.61 -57.09 15.88
CA MET A 131 -7.11 -56.05 16.78
C MET A 131 -6.02 -55.07 17.19
N MET A 132 -4.84 -55.55 17.57
CA MET A 132 -3.71 -54.69 17.94
C MET A 132 -3.20 -53.85 16.77
N LEU A 133 -3.17 -54.42 15.57
CA LEU A 133 -2.86 -53.67 14.35
C LEU A 133 -3.89 -52.56 14.15
N GLY A 134 -5.19 -52.85 14.23
CA GLY A 134 -6.26 -51.86 14.08
C GLY A 134 -6.23 -50.73 15.11
N VAL A 135 -5.93 -51.02 16.38
CA VAL A 135 -5.71 -49.99 17.42
C VAL A 135 -4.56 -49.07 17.03
N SER A 136 -3.46 -49.67 16.59
CA SER A 136 -2.25 -48.95 16.20
C SER A 136 -2.52 -48.05 14.98
N THR A 137 -3.30 -48.52 14.00
CA THR A 137 -3.74 -47.71 12.85
C THR A 137 -4.54 -46.49 13.29
N GLY A 138 -5.58 -46.71 14.10
CA GLY A 138 -6.45 -45.63 14.56
C GLY A 138 -5.66 -44.57 15.34
N GLY A 139 -4.85 -45.03 16.30
CA GLY A 139 -4.02 -44.14 17.12
C GLY A 139 -2.97 -43.39 16.30
N ALA A 140 -2.32 -44.04 15.34
CA ALA A 140 -1.35 -43.39 14.47
C ALA A 140 -1.97 -42.25 13.67
N VAL A 141 -3.19 -42.44 13.13
CA VAL A 141 -3.91 -41.40 12.36
C VAL A 141 -4.34 -40.24 13.26
N ALA A 142 -4.94 -40.53 14.42
CA ALA A 142 -5.46 -39.49 15.30
C ALA A 142 -4.37 -38.66 15.99
N LEU A 143 -3.21 -39.27 16.25
CA LEU A 143 -2.09 -38.65 16.95
C LEU A 143 -1.02 -38.09 16.00
N ALA A 144 -1.21 -38.18 14.67
CA ALA A 144 -0.25 -37.71 13.68
C ALA A 144 -0.03 -36.18 13.68
N SER A 145 -0.90 -35.39 14.32
CA SER A 145 -0.70 -33.95 14.53
C SER A 145 0.53 -33.63 15.39
N TYR A 146 0.96 -34.58 16.23
CA TYR A 146 2.14 -34.46 17.08
C TYR A 146 2.97 -35.75 17.08
N LEU A 147 4.06 -35.77 16.30
CA LEU A 147 4.84 -36.98 16.08
C LEU A 147 5.26 -37.73 17.35
N PRO A 148 5.80 -37.09 18.40
CA PRO A 148 6.18 -37.80 19.62
C PRO A 148 5.04 -38.63 20.23
N ALA A 149 3.80 -38.13 20.17
CA ALA A 149 2.62 -38.84 20.66
C ALA A 149 2.33 -40.11 19.84
N CYS A 150 2.48 -40.04 18.52
CA CYS A 150 2.32 -41.19 17.63
C CYS A 150 3.39 -42.26 17.87
N PHE A 151 4.67 -41.88 18.01
CA PHE A 151 5.77 -42.81 18.31
C PHE A 151 5.55 -43.54 19.64
N VAL A 152 5.24 -42.79 20.69
CA VAL A 152 4.99 -43.30 22.04
C VAL A 152 3.77 -44.21 22.10
N PHE A 153 2.81 -44.06 21.19
CA PHE A 153 1.65 -44.93 21.11
C PHE A 153 1.92 -46.22 20.32
N VAL A 154 2.51 -46.12 19.13
CA VAL A 154 2.67 -47.25 18.20
C VAL A 154 3.79 -48.20 18.62
N VAL A 155 4.93 -47.66 19.07
CA VAL A 155 6.14 -48.47 19.33
C VAL A 155 5.94 -49.47 20.48
N PRO A 156 5.39 -49.09 21.65
CA PRO A 156 5.17 -50.07 22.72
C PRO A 156 4.18 -51.16 22.33
N VAL A 157 3.06 -50.79 21.67
CA VAL A 157 1.99 -51.75 21.33
C VAL A 157 2.46 -52.77 20.30
N LEU A 158 3.08 -52.32 19.19
CA LEU A 158 3.55 -53.24 18.14
C LEU A 158 4.86 -53.93 18.54
N GLY A 159 5.71 -53.27 19.34
CA GLY A 159 6.94 -53.88 19.85
C GLY A 159 6.66 -55.05 20.79
N THR A 160 5.74 -54.91 21.75
CA THR A 160 5.36 -56.03 22.62
C THR A 160 4.57 -57.09 21.89
N LEU A 161 3.76 -56.73 20.89
CA LEU A 161 3.09 -57.69 20.01
C LEU A 161 4.11 -58.55 19.26
N SER A 162 5.09 -57.92 18.59
CA SER A 162 6.14 -58.63 17.87
C SER A 162 6.96 -59.53 18.78
N TRP A 163 7.30 -59.05 19.99
CA TRP A 163 8.00 -59.87 20.98
C TRP A 163 7.15 -61.06 21.46
N ALA A 164 5.88 -60.85 21.78
CA ALA A 164 5.00 -61.92 22.27
C ALA A 164 4.73 -62.99 21.19
N VAL A 165 4.55 -62.57 19.93
CA VAL A 165 4.38 -63.49 18.78
C VAL A 165 5.68 -64.27 18.49
N TRP A 166 6.84 -63.65 18.71
CA TRP A 166 8.14 -64.31 18.51
C TRP A 166 8.37 -65.44 19.53
N GLN A 167 7.92 -65.25 20.77
CA GLN A 167 8.17 -66.20 21.86
C GLN A 167 7.24 -67.42 21.86
N HIS A 168 6.09 -67.34 21.19
CA HIS A 168 5.10 -68.41 21.16
C HIS A 168 5.19 -69.22 19.87
N ASP A 169 4.90 -70.53 19.95
CA ASP A 169 4.94 -71.48 18.83
C ASP A 169 3.73 -71.33 17.88
N ILE A 170 3.55 -70.10 17.38
CA ILE A 170 2.58 -69.81 16.33
C ILE A 170 3.21 -70.20 14.99
N ALA A 171 2.47 -70.91 14.13
CA ALA A 171 2.93 -71.22 12.79
C ALA A 171 3.40 -69.94 12.07
N ASN A 172 4.70 -69.88 11.73
CA ASN A 172 5.37 -68.71 11.16
C ASN A 172 5.40 -67.46 12.08
N GLY A 173 5.48 -67.61 13.40
CA GLY A 173 5.52 -66.50 14.37
C GLY A 173 6.62 -65.47 14.09
N GLY A 174 7.83 -65.91 13.70
CA GLY A 174 8.91 -65.00 13.31
C GLY A 174 8.54 -64.08 12.12
N PHE A 175 7.81 -64.60 11.14
CA PHE A 175 7.31 -63.81 10.01
C PHE A 175 6.25 -62.80 10.45
N LEU A 176 5.30 -63.21 11.29
CA LEU A 176 4.26 -62.33 11.82
C LEU A 176 4.83 -61.21 12.70
N ALA A 177 5.86 -61.50 13.50
CA ALA A 177 6.57 -60.51 14.30
C ALA A 177 7.27 -59.45 13.44
N ILE A 178 7.96 -59.88 12.38
CA ILE A 178 8.59 -58.97 11.39
C ILE A 178 7.52 -58.15 10.67
N LEU A 179 6.40 -58.77 10.28
CA LEU A 179 5.29 -58.09 9.61
C LEU A 179 4.67 -57.00 10.50
N ALA A 180 4.50 -57.25 11.80
CA ALA A 180 4.00 -56.26 12.75
C ALA A 180 4.97 -55.07 12.93
N LEU A 181 6.29 -55.32 12.97
CA LEU A 181 7.30 -54.25 12.97
C LEU A 181 7.29 -53.45 11.66
N ALA A 182 7.23 -54.13 10.52
CA ALA A 182 7.15 -53.49 9.20
C ALA A 182 5.87 -52.63 9.08
N TYR A 183 4.75 -53.12 9.61
CA TYR A 183 3.51 -52.37 9.69
C TYR A 183 3.64 -51.11 10.57
N GLY A 184 4.27 -51.23 11.73
CA GLY A 184 4.56 -50.09 12.61
C GLY A 184 5.45 -49.03 11.93
N ALA A 185 6.51 -49.47 11.25
CA ALA A 185 7.37 -48.58 10.48
C ALA A 185 6.59 -47.85 9.36
N LEU A 186 5.71 -48.56 8.65
CA LEU A 186 4.84 -47.96 7.64
C LEU A 186 3.88 -46.92 8.24
N LEU A 187 3.25 -47.22 9.39
CA LEU A 187 2.36 -46.28 10.07
C LEU A 187 3.09 -45.01 10.49
N LEU A 188 4.30 -45.15 11.07
CA LEU A 188 5.12 -44.00 11.47
C LEU A 188 5.57 -43.18 10.25
N ALA A 189 5.96 -43.84 9.15
CA ALA A 189 6.28 -43.17 7.90
C ALA A 189 5.07 -42.39 7.35
N GLN A 190 3.86 -42.95 7.39
CA GLN A 190 2.64 -42.24 6.99
C GLN A 190 2.31 -41.08 7.93
N ALA A 191 2.47 -41.26 9.24
CA ALA A 191 2.26 -40.21 10.23
C ALA A 191 3.23 -39.02 10.05
N THR A 192 4.51 -39.28 9.72
CA THR A 192 5.48 -38.21 9.41
C THR A 192 5.09 -37.41 8.17
N LYS A 193 4.62 -38.07 7.11
CA LYS A 193 4.11 -37.38 5.90
C LYS A 193 2.88 -36.54 6.22
N PHE A 194 1.92 -37.10 6.95
CA PHE A 194 0.71 -36.39 7.35
C PHE A 194 1.03 -35.18 8.24
N ASN A 195 1.95 -35.33 9.20
CA ASN A 195 2.38 -34.25 10.07
C ASN A 195 2.99 -33.09 9.27
N ARG A 196 3.86 -33.37 8.29
CA ARG A 196 4.46 -32.36 7.42
C ARG A 196 3.41 -31.59 6.63
N ILE A 197 2.44 -32.30 6.05
CA ILE A 197 1.34 -31.68 5.30
C ILE A 197 0.50 -30.78 6.22
N LEU A 198 0.17 -31.27 7.42
CA LEU A 198 -0.63 -30.52 8.39
C LEU A 198 0.08 -29.23 8.83
N VAL A 199 1.37 -29.30 9.17
CA VAL A 199 2.17 -28.12 9.55
C VAL A 199 2.26 -27.13 8.38
N SER A 200 2.46 -27.61 7.16
CA SER A 200 2.49 -26.75 5.97
C SER A 200 1.16 -26.05 5.74
N ASN A 201 0.04 -26.76 5.91
CA ASN A 201 -1.31 -26.18 5.76
C ASN A 201 -1.60 -25.11 6.81
N ILE A 202 -1.19 -25.34 8.06
CA ILE A 202 -1.33 -24.34 9.13
C ILE A 202 -0.53 -23.07 8.80
N ARG A 203 0.74 -23.22 8.40
CA ARG A 203 1.59 -22.08 8.00
C ARG A 203 0.99 -21.30 6.84
N LEU A 204 0.60 -22.02 5.77
CA LEU A 204 0.01 -21.40 4.58
C LEU A 204 -1.27 -20.63 4.92
N ARG A 205 -2.09 -21.15 5.83
CA ARG A 205 -3.31 -20.49 6.29
C ARG A 205 -3.01 -19.21 7.07
N ILE A 206 -2.05 -19.24 7.99
CA ILE A 206 -1.66 -18.05 8.75
C ILE A 206 -1.10 -16.97 7.81
N ASP A 207 -0.25 -17.36 6.86
CA ASP A 207 0.33 -16.44 5.87
C ASP A 207 -0.76 -15.86 4.95
N TYR A 208 -1.71 -16.69 4.51
CA TYR A 208 -2.88 -16.25 3.75
C TYR A 208 -3.72 -15.24 4.53
N ASP A 209 -4.03 -15.50 5.79
CA ASP A 209 -4.82 -14.61 6.63
C ASP A 209 -4.11 -13.25 6.85
N LYS A 210 -2.78 -13.26 7.01
CA LYS A 210 -1.96 -12.04 7.09
C LYS A 210 -1.98 -11.24 5.78
N ALA A 211 -1.76 -11.90 4.65
CA ALA A 211 -1.79 -11.26 3.33
C ALA A 211 -3.18 -10.69 3.02
N TYR A 212 -4.24 -11.43 3.35
CA TYR A 212 -5.62 -11.00 3.18
C TYR A 212 -5.97 -9.78 4.04
N ALA A 213 -5.50 -9.73 5.29
CA ALA A 213 -5.67 -8.58 6.16
C ALA A 213 -4.96 -7.34 5.60
N ALA A 214 -3.72 -7.47 5.13
CA ALA A 214 -2.96 -6.38 4.52
C ALA A 214 -3.65 -5.85 3.25
N MET A 215 -4.10 -6.75 2.36
CA MET A 215 -4.84 -6.40 1.15
C MET A 215 -6.13 -5.62 1.47
N ASN A 216 -6.90 -6.09 2.46
CA ASN A 216 -8.14 -5.41 2.86
C ASN A 216 -7.87 -4.04 3.47
N GLN A 217 -6.80 -3.87 4.24
CA GLN A 217 -6.40 -2.58 4.78
C GLN A 217 -6.04 -1.59 3.65
N ALA A 218 -5.25 -2.04 2.66
CA ALA A 218 -4.90 -1.24 1.49
C ALA A 218 -6.15 -0.85 0.67
N ASN A 219 -7.06 -1.81 0.42
CA ASN A 219 -8.31 -1.54 -0.28
C ASN A 219 -9.22 -0.56 0.47
N ALA A 220 -9.32 -0.69 1.80
CA ALA A 220 -10.08 0.24 2.61
C ALA A 220 -9.48 1.66 2.57
N ALA A 221 -8.16 1.78 2.60
CA ALA A 221 -7.47 3.06 2.43
C ALA A 221 -7.77 3.67 1.05
N LYS A 222 -7.65 2.89 -0.04
CA LYS A 222 -7.98 3.32 -1.40
C LYS A 222 -9.45 3.73 -1.56
N ALA A 223 -10.38 3.01 -0.93
CA ALA A 223 -11.80 3.36 -0.96
C ALA A 223 -12.09 4.67 -0.21
N ARG A 224 -11.45 4.89 0.96
CA ARG A 224 -11.54 6.16 1.70
C ARG A 224 -10.95 7.31 0.90
N PHE A 225 -9.81 7.10 0.25
CA PHE A 225 -9.17 8.06 -0.66
C PHE A 225 -10.14 8.50 -1.77
N LEU A 226 -10.72 7.55 -2.50
CA LEU A 226 -11.67 7.86 -3.58
C LEU A 226 -12.95 8.53 -3.08
N SER A 227 -13.47 8.09 -1.94
CA SER A 227 -14.68 8.69 -1.35
C SER A 227 -14.43 10.12 -0.86
N ALA A 228 -13.28 10.38 -0.25
CA ALA A 228 -12.90 11.72 0.22
C ALA A 228 -12.69 12.67 -0.98
N ALA A 229 -11.95 12.21 -1.99
CA ALA A 229 -11.74 12.92 -3.25
C ALA A 229 -13.07 13.30 -3.93
N SER A 230 -13.98 12.33 -4.07
CA SER A 230 -15.30 12.56 -4.70
C SER A 230 -16.13 13.60 -3.98
N HIS A 231 -16.09 13.59 -2.64
CA HIS A 231 -16.81 14.56 -1.82
C HIS A 231 -16.24 15.99 -2.01
N ASP A 232 -14.92 16.10 -2.00
CA ASP A 232 -14.23 17.38 -2.09
C ASP A 232 -14.20 17.95 -3.52
N ILE A 233 -14.42 17.12 -4.54
CA ILE A 233 -14.72 17.55 -5.92
C ILE A 233 -16.18 18.03 -6.05
N ARG A 234 -17.14 17.30 -5.48
CA ARG A 234 -18.58 17.62 -5.58
C ARG A 234 -18.89 18.99 -5.02
N GLN A 235 -18.25 19.33 -3.90
CA GLN A 235 -18.44 20.57 -3.18
C GLN A 235 -18.21 21.84 -4.03
N PRO A 236 -17.03 22.06 -4.64
CA PRO A 236 -16.79 23.20 -5.50
C PRO A 236 -17.57 23.14 -6.81
N LEU A 237 -17.86 21.97 -7.37
CA LEU A 237 -18.81 21.85 -8.49
C LEU A 237 -20.21 22.38 -8.13
N GLN A 238 -20.71 22.05 -6.94
CA GLN A 238 -21.97 22.62 -6.42
C GLN A 238 -21.88 24.15 -6.27
N ALA A 239 -20.75 24.67 -5.79
CA ALA A 239 -20.55 26.12 -5.66
C ALA A 239 -20.50 26.82 -7.03
N ILE A 240 -19.82 26.24 -8.02
CA ILE A 240 -19.80 26.72 -9.40
C ILE A 240 -21.22 26.79 -9.95
N ASN A 241 -22.00 25.71 -9.82
CA ASN A 241 -23.40 25.69 -10.28
C ASN A 241 -24.24 26.79 -9.61
N LEU A 242 -24.08 27.00 -8.29
CA LEU A 242 -24.79 28.07 -7.57
C LEU A 242 -24.39 29.47 -8.04
N PHE A 243 -23.09 29.71 -8.29
CA PHE A 243 -22.61 31.00 -8.77
C PHE A 243 -23.02 31.25 -10.23
N VAL A 244 -22.98 30.23 -11.10
CA VAL A 244 -23.49 30.32 -12.47
C VAL A 244 -24.98 30.66 -12.45
N SER A 245 -25.81 29.93 -11.69
CA SER A 245 -27.24 30.23 -11.59
C SER A 245 -27.52 31.60 -10.98
N ALA A 246 -26.72 32.06 -10.02
CA ALA A 246 -26.83 33.40 -9.46
C ALA A 246 -26.49 34.49 -10.52
N ILE A 247 -25.45 34.28 -11.33
CA ILE A 247 -25.07 35.18 -12.42
C ILE A 247 -26.17 35.20 -13.51
N GLU A 248 -26.71 34.04 -13.90
CA GLU A 248 -27.82 33.93 -14.86
C GLU A 248 -29.07 34.69 -14.37
N SER A 249 -29.39 34.58 -13.08
CA SER A 249 -30.53 35.29 -12.49
C SER A 249 -30.33 36.82 -12.38
N ASN A 250 -29.06 37.28 -12.30
CA ASN A 250 -28.67 38.68 -12.12
C ASN A 250 -28.11 39.35 -13.40
N ALA A 251 -28.25 38.74 -14.58
CA ALA A 251 -27.75 39.27 -15.85
C ALA A 251 -28.30 40.67 -16.26
N ARG A 252 -29.15 41.29 -15.44
CA ARG A 252 -29.67 42.66 -15.62
C ARG A 252 -28.95 43.74 -14.79
N ASN A 253 -28.03 43.39 -13.88
CA ASN A 253 -27.30 44.36 -13.05
C ASN A 253 -25.78 44.28 -13.26
N SER A 254 -25.13 45.43 -13.40
CA SER A 254 -23.73 45.60 -13.83
C SER A 254 -22.65 45.36 -12.76
N ASN A 255 -22.99 44.80 -11.59
CA ASN A 255 -22.03 44.67 -10.47
C ASN A 255 -21.91 43.24 -9.91
N ASN A 256 -21.57 42.28 -10.78
CA ASN A 256 -21.38 40.87 -10.42
C ASN A 256 -19.92 40.46 -10.14
N GLY A 257 -19.00 41.43 -9.98
CA GLY A 257 -17.55 41.16 -9.84
C GLY A 257 -17.21 40.12 -8.75
N HIS A 258 -17.80 40.25 -7.58
CA HIS A 258 -17.57 39.32 -6.46
C HIS A 258 -18.09 37.88 -6.74
N LEU A 259 -19.15 37.71 -7.56
CA LEU A 259 -19.64 36.38 -7.96
C LEU A 259 -18.68 35.71 -8.95
N PHE A 260 -18.10 36.49 -9.87
CA PHE A 260 -17.05 36.01 -10.77
C PHE A 260 -15.78 35.62 -10.01
N ASP A 261 -15.36 36.41 -9.02
CA ASP A 261 -14.19 36.09 -8.19
C ASP A 261 -14.42 34.78 -7.41
N ASN A 262 -15.61 34.59 -6.83
CA ASN A 262 -15.97 33.37 -6.12
C ASN A 262 -16.06 32.13 -7.04
N LEU A 263 -16.57 32.31 -8.26
CA LEU A 263 -16.61 31.27 -9.28
C LEU A 263 -15.19 30.87 -9.72
N ASN A 264 -14.34 31.85 -10.02
CA ASN A 264 -12.94 31.62 -10.38
C ASN A 264 -12.16 30.92 -9.25
N ASN A 265 -12.39 31.32 -8.00
CA ASN A 265 -11.79 30.65 -6.83
C ASN A 265 -12.28 29.20 -6.69
N SER A 266 -13.56 28.93 -6.96
CA SER A 266 -14.13 27.58 -6.90
C SER A 266 -13.59 26.69 -8.03
N VAL A 267 -13.51 27.20 -9.26
CA VAL A 267 -12.91 26.50 -10.41
C VAL A 267 -11.44 26.20 -10.14
N SER A 268 -10.67 27.20 -9.70
CA SER A 268 -9.25 27.02 -9.36
C SER A 268 -9.04 25.99 -8.26
N GLY A 269 -9.95 25.93 -7.28
CA GLY A 269 -9.98 24.90 -6.24
C GLY A 269 -10.20 23.48 -6.79
N VAL A 270 -11.16 23.29 -7.71
CA VAL A 270 -11.38 22.01 -8.40
C VAL A 270 -10.14 21.59 -9.17
N SER A 271 -9.59 22.50 -9.98
CA SER A 271 -8.42 22.21 -10.81
C SER A 271 -7.21 21.82 -9.97
N THR A 272 -6.98 22.52 -8.85
CA THR A 272 -5.88 22.18 -7.92
C THR A 272 -6.08 20.79 -7.30
N LEU A 273 -7.31 20.48 -6.86
CA LEU A 273 -7.64 19.17 -6.29
C LEU A 273 -7.47 18.03 -7.31
N LEU A 274 -7.93 18.24 -8.55
CA LEU A 274 -7.81 17.26 -9.63
C LEU A 274 -6.35 17.01 -9.99
N ASN A 275 -5.55 18.07 -10.08
CA ASN A 275 -4.11 17.95 -10.35
C ASN A 275 -3.40 17.18 -9.24
N HIS A 276 -3.68 17.49 -7.96
CA HIS A 276 -3.09 16.74 -6.84
C HIS A 276 -3.50 15.26 -6.84
N LEU A 277 -4.74 14.95 -7.23
CA LEU A 277 -5.21 13.58 -7.38
C LEU A 277 -4.45 12.85 -8.49
N LEU A 278 -4.32 13.48 -9.65
CA LEU A 278 -3.57 12.94 -10.78
C LEU A 278 -2.11 12.71 -10.39
N GLU A 279 -1.47 13.68 -9.73
CA GLU A 279 -0.08 13.56 -9.26
C GLU A 279 0.10 12.37 -8.32
N ILE A 280 -0.80 12.15 -7.34
CA ILE A 280 -0.73 10.99 -6.45
C ILE A 280 -0.91 9.69 -7.23
N THR A 281 -1.87 9.63 -8.16
CA THR A 281 -2.08 8.41 -8.97
C THR A 281 -0.88 8.10 -9.87
N THR A 282 -0.27 9.11 -10.50
CA THR A 282 0.91 8.91 -11.34
C THR A 282 2.15 8.55 -10.51
N LEU A 283 2.26 9.07 -9.28
CA LEU A 283 3.31 8.67 -8.33
C LEU A 283 3.17 7.20 -7.91
N ASP A 284 1.97 6.78 -7.51
CA ASP A 284 1.69 5.40 -7.05
C ASP A 284 1.89 4.36 -8.18
N GLU A 285 1.62 4.74 -9.42
CA GLU A 285 1.82 3.88 -10.61
C GLU A 285 3.26 3.89 -11.13
N GLY A 286 4.14 4.73 -10.54
CA GLY A 286 5.53 4.87 -10.97
C GLY A 286 5.72 5.58 -12.31
N GLY A 287 4.72 6.34 -12.76
CA GLY A 287 4.73 7.05 -14.04
C GLY A 287 5.62 8.30 -14.07
N ILE A 288 6.09 8.77 -12.90
CA ILE A 288 7.01 9.93 -12.80
C ILE A 288 8.46 9.42 -12.73
N GLN A 289 9.28 9.81 -13.71
CA GLN A 289 10.72 9.56 -13.69
C GLN A 289 11.47 10.80 -13.21
N ALA A 290 12.39 10.63 -12.26
CA ALA A 290 13.19 11.74 -11.72
C ALA A 290 14.44 12.01 -12.56
N HIS A 291 14.60 13.24 -13.03
CA HIS A 291 15.70 13.69 -13.88
C HIS A 291 16.74 14.44 -13.01
N LYS A 292 17.54 13.69 -12.24
CA LYS A 292 18.49 14.28 -11.29
C LYS A 292 19.69 14.92 -12.01
N LYS A 293 19.99 16.17 -11.66
CA LYS A 293 21.16 16.93 -12.13
C LYS A 293 21.78 17.75 -11.00
N ASN A 294 23.02 18.20 -11.21
CA ASN A 294 23.67 19.13 -10.29
C ASN A 294 23.00 20.51 -10.42
N MET A 295 22.68 21.15 -9.31
CA MET A 295 22.07 22.49 -9.29
C MET A 295 22.57 23.32 -8.12
N ASP A 296 22.50 24.64 -8.28
CA ASP A 296 22.73 25.59 -7.19
C ASP A 296 21.47 25.71 -6.33
N LEU A 297 21.54 25.21 -5.10
CA LEU A 297 20.43 25.27 -4.16
C LEU A 297 20.12 26.72 -3.74
N LYS A 298 21.13 27.58 -3.67
CA LYS A 298 20.94 28.97 -3.23
C LYS A 298 20.12 29.76 -4.25
N ASP A 299 20.39 29.58 -5.54
CA ASP A 299 19.65 30.25 -6.60
C ASP A 299 18.16 29.84 -6.53
N MET A 300 17.85 28.55 -6.38
CA MET A 300 16.49 28.05 -6.21
C MET A 300 15.80 28.63 -4.96
N LEU A 301 16.44 28.54 -3.79
CA LEU A 301 15.85 29.05 -2.54
C LEU A 301 15.64 30.57 -2.57
N THR A 302 16.50 31.30 -3.27
CA THR A 302 16.36 32.75 -3.48
C THR A 302 15.16 33.07 -4.35
N GLN A 303 14.95 32.34 -5.44
CA GLN A 303 13.77 32.49 -6.30
C GLN A 303 12.48 32.17 -5.55
N LEU A 304 12.46 31.09 -4.77
CA LEU A 304 11.32 30.72 -3.92
C LEU A 304 11.02 31.79 -2.87
N HIS A 305 12.05 32.31 -2.20
CA HIS A 305 11.91 33.41 -1.24
C HIS A 305 11.26 34.64 -1.91
N GLN A 306 11.77 35.09 -3.05
CA GLN A 306 11.21 36.23 -3.78
C GLN A 306 9.75 36.00 -4.19
N ARG A 307 9.44 34.79 -4.68
CA ARG A 307 8.09 34.40 -5.12
C ARG A 307 7.07 34.44 -3.98
N PHE A 308 7.43 33.94 -2.79
CA PHE A 308 6.49 33.82 -1.67
C PHE A 308 6.54 34.99 -0.68
N ASN A 309 7.52 35.89 -0.77
CA ASN A 309 7.63 37.06 0.09
C ASN A 309 6.40 37.99 -0.02
N GLY A 310 5.82 38.13 -1.22
CA GLY A 310 4.59 38.91 -1.42
C GLY A 310 3.41 38.33 -0.63
N MET A 311 3.21 37.02 -0.75
CA MET A 311 2.15 36.29 -0.03
C MET A 311 2.33 36.36 1.50
N ALA A 312 3.56 36.22 1.99
CA ALA A 312 3.85 36.35 3.42
C ALA A 312 3.52 37.76 3.93
N LYS A 313 3.91 38.80 3.19
CA LYS A 313 3.63 40.21 3.54
C LYS A 313 2.14 40.54 3.53
N GLU A 314 1.39 40.03 2.57
CA GLU A 314 -0.09 40.20 2.54
C GLU A 314 -0.75 39.61 3.78
N LYS A 315 -0.20 38.51 4.32
CA LYS A 315 -0.65 37.90 5.58
C LYS A 315 -0.02 38.54 6.84
N GLY A 316 0.84 39.54 6.69
CA GLY A 316 1.54 40.18 7.81
C GLY A 316 2.66 39.34 8.44
N LEU A 317 3.18 38.34 7.73
CA LEU A 317 4.28 37.48 8.17
C LEU A 317 5.63 37.95 7.62
N THR A 318 6.70 37.64 8.36
CA THR A 318 8.08 37.81 7.86
C THR A 318 8.59 36.50 7.25
N LEU A 319 9.02 36.53 5.99
CA LEU A 319 9.68 35.40 5.33
C LEU A 319 11.19 35.64 5.28
N GLU A 320 11.96 34.82 5.99
CA GLU A 320 13.43 34.94 6.06
C GLU A 320 14.12 33.81 5.29
N LEU A 321 15.26 34.12 4.67
CA LEU A 321 16.10 33.15 3.98
C LEU A 321 17.51 33.15 4.59
N LEU A 322 17.92 32.01 5.14
CA LEU A 322 19.22 31.77 5.74
C LEU A 322 19.90 30.61 5.02
N THR A 323 20.54 30.91 3.89
CA THR A 323 21.17 29.90 3.02
C THR A 323 22.67 30.19 2.82
N LYS A 324 23.45 29.14 2.59
CA LYS A 324 24.86 29.21 2.16
C LYS A 324 25.01 28.59 0.77
N ASP A 325 26.06 28.97 0.05
CA ASP A 325 26.36 28.42 -1.28
C ASP A 325 26.56 26.90 -1.19
N ALA A 326 25.76 26.14 -1.92
CA ALA A 326 25.82 24.68 -1.96
C ALA A 326 25.24 24.11 -3.26
N ALA A 327 26.03 23.29 -3.94
CA ALA A 327 25.57 22.51 -5.08
C ALA A 327 24.99 21.17 -4.59
N VAL A 328 23.79 20.84 -5.05
CA VAL A 328 23.07 19.59 -4.70
C VAL A 328 22.77 18.77 -5.94
N HIS A 329 22.62 17.45 -5.79
CA HIS A 329 22.25 16.55 -6.88
C HIS A 329 20.79 16.10 -6.73
N SER A 330 19.88 16.70 -7.50
CA SER A 330 18.44 16.43 -7.39
C SER A 330 17.72 16.75 -8.71
N ASP A 331 16.42 16.51 -8.77
CA ASP A 331 15.56 16.99 -9.85
C ASP A 331 15.02 18.38 -9.49
N PRO A 332 15.33 19.45 -10.25
CA PRO A 332 14.97 20.80 -9.83
C PRO A 332 13.46 21.05 -9.85
N GLU A 333 12.72 20.43 -10.76
CA GLU A 333 11.27 20.65 -10.85
C GLU A 333 10.58 19.99 -9.66
N LEU A 334 10.94 18.74 -9.34
CA LEU A 334 10.37 18.03 -8.20
C LEU A 334 10.80 18.65 -6.86
N LEU A 335 12.06 19.10 -6.75
CA LEU A 335 12.55 19.78 -5.55
C LEU A 335 11.87 21.14 -5.35
N GLU A 336 11.68 21.93 -6.40
CA GLU A 336 10.94 23.19 -6.33
C GLU A 336 9.51 22.96 -5.85
N ARG A 337 8.84 21.90 -6.34
CA ARG A 337 7.49 21.52 -5.89
C ARG A 337 7.45 21.10 -4.42
N ILE A 338 8.42 20.31 -3.95
CA ILE A 338 8.53 19.95 -2.53
C ILE A 338 8.62 21.22 -1.67
N LEU A 339 9.58 22.08 -1.97
CA LEU A 339 9.87 23.27 -1.19
C LEU A 339 8.71 24.26 -1.24
N SER A 340 8.10 24.47 -2.41
CA SER A 340 6.93 25.32 -2.58
C SER A 340 5.76 24.85 -1.71
N ASN A 341 5.46 23.54 -1.69
CA ASN A 341 4.40 23.00 -0.85
C ASN A 341 4.65 23.23 0.64
N LEU A 342 5.90 23.03 1.10
CA LEU A 342 6.28 23.25 2.49
C LEU A 342 6.17 24.74 2.88
N ILE A 343 6.66 25.65 2.02
CA ILE A 343 6.59 27.11 2.26
C ILE A 343 5.14 27.60 2.27
N VAL A 344 4.33 27.17 1.30
CA VAL A 344 2.91 27.54 1.23
C VAL A 344 2.17 27.02 2.47
N ASN A 345 2.43 25.80 2.93
CA ASN A 345 1.84 25.27 4.16
C ASN A 345 2.24 26.10 5.39
N ALA A 346 3.54 26.46 5.52
CA ALA A 346 4.03 27.28 6.61
C ALA A 346 3.36 28.67 6.66
N ILE A 347 3.28 29.37 5.53
CA ILE A 347 2.62 30.68 5.42
C ILE A 347 1.12 30.55 5.72
N LYS A 348 0.49 29.52 5.17
CA LYS A 348 -0.95 29.30 5.30
C LYS A 348 -1.38 29.04 6.74
N HIS A 349 -0.62 28.26 7.49
CA HIS A 349 -0.98 27.85 8.85
C HIS A 349 -0.41 28.75 9.96
N THR A 350 0.44 29.70 9.62
CA THR A 350 0.95 30.70 10.58
C THR A 350 0.11 31.96 10.50
N ASP A 351 -0.59 32.33 11.57
CA ASP A 351 -1.43 33.54 11.58
C ASP A 351 -0.66 34.81 11.95
N SER A 352 0.40 34.68 12.76
CA SER A 352 1.28 35.78 13.14
C SER A 352 2.69 35.27 13.40
N GLY A 353 3.71 36.07 13.06
CA GLY A 353 5.11 35.76 13.32
C GLY A 353 5.93 35.64 12.02
N SER A 354 6.65 34.52 11.87
CA SER A 354 7.62 34.37 10.79
C SER A 354 7.70 32.95 10.23
N VAL A 355 8.12 32.86 8.97
CA VAL A 355 8.53 31.61 8.32
C VAL A 355 10.00 31.76 7.93
N VAL A 356 10.84 30.79 8.30
CA VAL A 356 12.28 30.81 8.03
C VAL A 356 12.65 29.64 7.13
N ILE A 357 13.26 29.95 5.99
CA ILE A 357 13.86 28.98 5.08
C ILE A 357 15.36 28.93 5.41
N ARG A 358 15.87 27.78 5.83
CA ARG A 358 17.26 27.61 6.22
C ARG A 358 17.90 26.48 5.43
N SER A 359 19.15 26.65 5.00
CA SER A 359 19.98 25.56 4.50
C SER A 359 21.27 25.49 5.31
N ARG A 360 21.68 24.26 5.66
CA ARG A 360 22.95 24.00 6.34
C ARG A 360 23.60 22.73 5.81
N ARG A 361 24.94 22.74 5.72
CA ARG A 361 25.70 21.53 5.40
C ARG A 361 25.85 20.68 6.65
N VAL A 362 25.54 19.40 6.53
CA VAL A 362 25.69 18.38 7.58
C VAL A 362 26.40 17.18 6.96
N ASP A 363 27.66 16.98 7.34
CA ASP A 363 28.56 15.96 6.79
C ASP A 363 28.63 15.99 5.24
N THR A 364 28.12 14.95 4.60
CA THR A 364 28.09 14.75 3.14
C THR A 364 26.76 15.14 2.50
N ALA A 365 25.91 15.88 3.22
CA ALA A 365 24.58 16.29 2.77
C ALA A 365 24.30 17.77 3.06
N ILE A 366 23.31 18.32 2.40
CA ILE A 366 22.68 19.59 2.75
C ILE A 366 21.34 19.29 3.39
N GLU A 367 21.08 19.88 4.55
CA GLU A 367 19.79 19.87 5.19
C GLU A 367 19.11 21.21 4.95
N VAL A 368 17.90 21.15 4.37
CA VAL A 368 17.02 22.31 4.19
C VAL A 368 15.91 22.20 5.22
N SER A 369 15.65 23.28 5.96
CA SER A 369 14.53 23.35 6.90
C SER A 369 13.60 24.53 6.59
N ILE A 370 12.31 24.28 6.73
CA ILE A 370 11.25 25.29 6.68
C ILE A 370 10.64 25.35 8.08
N GLU A 371 10.84 26.46 8.76
CA GLU A 371 10.44 26.69 10.15
C GLU A 371 9.29 27.69 10.18
N ASP A 372 8.21 27.37 10.89
CA ASP A 372 7.06 28.24 11.07
C ASP A 372 6.76 28.47 12.55
N THR A 373 6.20 29.64 12.89
CA THR A 373 5.76 29.97 14.26
C THR A 373 4.26 29.76 14.44
N GLY A 374 3.68 28.78 13.73
CA GLY A 374 2.26 28.48 13.73
C GLY A 374 1.79 27.70 14.96
N PRO A 375 0.61 27.06 14.89
CA PRO A 375 0.00 26.36 16.04
C PRO A 375 0.71 25.06 16.44
N GLY A 376 1.65 24.57 15.63
CA GLY A 376 2.32 23.28 15.84
C GLY A 376 1.40 22.06 15.66
N ILE A 377 2.01 20.87 15.74
CA ILE A 377 1.40 19.58 15.41
C ILE A 377 1.54 18.64 16.62
N PRO A 378 0.43 18.11 17.18
CA PRO A 378 0.47 17.16 18.29
C PRO A 378 1.22 15.87 17.92
N GLU A 379 2.00 15.32 18.85
CA GLU A 379 2.83 14.12 18.64
C GLU A 379 2.02 12.92 18.07
N SER A 380 0.78 12.73 18.53
CA SER A 380 -0.10 11.66 18.05
C SER A 380 -0.49 11.78 16.57
N GLU A 381 -0.30 12.95 15.97
CA GLU A 381 -0.74 13.27 14.62
C GLU A 381 0.44 13.39 13.63
N GLN A 382 1.68 13.46 14.12
CA GLN A 382 2.86 13.78 13.30
C GLN A 382 3.16 12.73 12.22
N GLU A 383 2.82 11.45 12.45
CA GLU A 383 2.92 10.42 11.41
C GLU A 383 1.79 10.56 10.38
N GLY A 384 0.57 10.86 10.84
CA GLY A 384 -0.64 10.90 10.03
C GLY A 384 -0.71 12.07 9.04
N ILE A 385 -0.02 13.19 9.30
CA ILE A 385 -0.08 14.37 8.41
C ILE A 385 0.47 14.13 6.99
N PHE A 386 1.29 13.09 6.80
CA PHE A 386 1.80 12.70 5.48
C PHE A 386 0.84 11.78 4.73
N GLU A 387 -0.25 11.34 5.36
CA GLU A 387 -1.30 10.60 4.68
C GLU A 387 -2.16 11.53 3.82
N ALA A 388 -2.58 11.04 2.66
CA ALA A 388 -3.44 11.80 1.75
C ALA A 388 -4.79 12.12 2.41
N PHE A 389 -5.26 13.36 2.23
CA PHE A 389 -6.52 13.89 2.78
C PHE A 389 -6.56 14.01 4.32
N TYR A 390 -5.42 13.85 5.00
CA TYR A 390 -5.34 14.06 6.43
C TYR A 390 -5.36 15.55 6.78
N GLN A 391 -6.21 15.95 7.73
CA GLN A 391 -6.33 17.34 8.17
C GLN A 391 -6.62 17.46 9.65
N LEU A 392 -5.83 18.29 10.33
CA LEU A 392 -5.99 18.62 11.74
C LEU A 392 -7.14 19.60 11.96
N ASN A 393 -8.01 19.31 12.93
CA ASN A 393 -9.05 20.23 13.41
C ASN A 393 -9.94 20.84 12.30
N ASN A 394 -10.30 20.03 11.29
CA ASN A 394 -11.19 20.43 10.21
C ASN A 394 -12.41 19.48 10.01
N PRO A 395 -13.24 19.23 11.04
CA PRO A 395 -14.38 18.32 10.94
C PRO A 395 -15.44 18.76 9.92
N GLN A 396 -15.46 20.05 9.55
CA GLN A 396 -16.37 20.62 8.55
C GLN A 396 -15.76 20.74 7.14
N ARG A 397 -14.50 20.30 6.93
CA ARG A 397 -13.77 20.43 5.65
C ARG A 397 -13.85 21.84 5.05
N ASP A 398 -13.46 22.84 5.84
CA ASP A 398 -13.30 24.20 5.36
C ASP A 398 -12.27 24.24 4.23
N ARG A 399 -12.71 24.71 3.05
CA ARG A 399 -11.90 24.76 1.83
C ARG A 399 -10.74 25.73 1.95
N SER A 400 -10.84 26.77 2.80
CA SER A 400 -9.74 27.70 3.06
C SER A 400 -8.51 26.98 3.62
N LYS A 401 -8.71 25.84 4.31
CA LYS A 401 -7.65 25.03 4.93
C LYS A 401 -6.96 24.06 3.95
N GLY A 402 -7.43 23.93 2.70
CA GLY A 402 -6.76 23.18 1.62
C GLY A 402 -7.29 21.75 1.44
N SER A 403 -6.67 20.96 0.56
CA SER A 403 -7.11 19.59 0.23
C SER A 403 -6.50 18.48 1.10
N GLY A 404 -5.49 18.78 1.92
CA GLY A 404 -4.77 17.76 2.71
C GLY A 404 -3.91 16.81 1.87
N LEU A 405 -3.66 17.15 0.60
CA LEU A 405 -2.83 16.33 -0.31
C LEU A 405 -1.37 16.80 -0.39
N GLY A 406 -1.08 18.05 -0.02
CA GLY A 406 0.23 18.67 -0.24
C GLY A 406 1.39 17.92 0.45
N LEU A 407 1.23 17.52 1.71
CA LEU A 407 2.28 16.78 2.43
C LEU A 407 2.43 15.33 1.94
N ALA A 408 1.34 14.70 1.50
CA ALA A 408 1.39 13.37 0.87
C ALA A 408 2.18 13.40 -0.44
N ILE A 409 1.97 14.42 -1.28
CA ILE A 409 2.73 14.65 -2.51
C ILE A 409 4.21 14.92 -2.21
N VAL A 410 4.49 15.78 -1.21
CA VAL A 410 5.86 16.03 -0.73
C VAL A 410 6.54 14.71 -0.35
N LYS A 411 5.85 13.87 0.43
CA LYS A 411 6.38 12.57 0.87
C LYS A 411 6.66 11.66 -0.33
N GLY A 412 5.73 11.57 -1.29
CA GLY A 412 5.91 10.80 -2.53
C GLY A 412 7.11 11.26 -3.36
N PHE A 413 7.28 12.57 -3.58
CA PHE A 413 8.46 13.10 -4.29
C PHE A 413 9.77 12.88 -3.51
N CYS A 414 9.74 13.01 -2.19
CA CYS A 414 10.89 12.71 -1.33
C CYS A 414 11.32 11.24 -1.47
N ASP A 415 10.36 10.32 -1.47
CA ASP A 415 10.64 8.89 -1.62
C ASP A 415 11.16 8.56 -3.03
N LEU A 416 10.58 9.15 -4.08
CA LEU A 416 11.06 9.04 -5.47
C LEU A 416 12.51 9.58 -5.63
N LEU A 417 12.82 10.71 -5.00
CA LEU A 417 14.14 11.33 -5.06
C LEU A 417 15.16 10.69 -4.11
N ALA A 418 14.72 9.83 -3.20
CA ALA A 418 15.50 9.35 -2.05
C ALA A 418 16.06 10.51 -1.22
N HIS A 419 15.21 11.47 -0.88
CA HIS A 419 15.51 12.63 -0.03
C HIS A 419 14.72 12.51 1.27
N PRO A 420 15.34 12.06 2.37
CA PRO A 420 14.64 11.90 3.64
C PRO A 420 13.98 13.21 4.11
N ILE A 421 12.70 13.11 4.50
CA ILE A 421 11.93 14.18 5.13
C ILE A 421 11.49 13.77 6.53
N TRP A 422 11.60 14.69 7.49
CA TRP A 422 11.09 14.53 8.86
C TRP A 422 10.65 15.87 9.41
N LEU A 423 10.05 15.88 10.60
CA LEU A 423 9.59 17.11 11.26
C LEU A 423 9.94 17.12 12.74
N GLU A 424 10.06 18.32 13.28
CA GLU A 424 10.05 18.62 14.71
C GLU A 424 8.95 19.65 14.96
N SER A 425 8.00 19.38 15.85
CA SER A 425 6.91 20.30 16.13
C SER A 425 6.41 20.16 17.56
N GLU A 426 6.05 21.30 18.15
CA GLU A 426 5.47 21.40 19.48
C GLU A 426 4.23 22.31 19.42
N VAL A 427 3.15 21.89 20.08
CA VAL A 427 1.87 22.61 20.07
C VAL A 427 2.06 24.01 20.67
N GLY A 428 1.68 25.04 19.90
CA GLY A 428 1.80 26.44 20.25
C GLY A 428 3.17 27.08 19.99
N GLN A 429 4.17 26.31 19.58
CA GLN A 429 5.52 26.81 19.27
C GLN A 429 5.84 26.81 17.77
N GLY A 430 5.08 26.05 16.98
CA GLY A 430 5.22 25.96 15.53
C GLY A 430 5.75 24.62 15.05
N SER A 431 6.17 24.57 13.79
CA SER A 431 6.66 23.34 13.16
C SER A 431 7.93 23.62 12.36
N ARG A 432 8.78 22.60 12.28
CA ARG A 432 9.98 22.62 11.46
C ARG A 432 10.05 21.36 10.64
N PHE A 433 9.94 21.52 9.32
CA PHE A 433 10.12 20.43 8.37
C PHE A 433 11.56 20.42 7.87
N TYR A 434 12.17 19.24 7.82
CA TYR A 434 13.54 19.04 7.38
C TYR A 434 13.59 18.15 6.13
N LEU A 435 14.45 18.50 5.20
CA LEU A 435 14.72 17.76 3.97
C LEU A 435 16.22 17.56 3.80
N LYS A 436 16.67 16.32 3.60
CA LYS A 436 18.09 15.99 3.40
C LYS A 436 18.41 15.72 1.93
N LEU A 437 19.29 16.55 1.36
CA LEU A 437 19.72 16.54 -0.03
C LEU A 437 21.18 16.05 -0.15
N PRO A 438 21.51 15.20 -1.13
CA PRO A 438 22.90 14.82 -1.39
C PRO A 438 23.67 15.99 -2.01
N LEU A 439 24.93 16.17 -1.59
CA LEU A 439 25.85 17.12 -2.23
C LEU A 439 26.11 16.69 -3.69
N ALA A 440 26.20 17.67 -4.58
CA ALA A 440 26.73 17.42 -5.91
C ALA A 440 28.22 17.03 -5.82
N ASN A 441 28.65 16.06 -6.62
CA ASN A 441 30.08 15.80 -6.79
C ASN A 441 30.73 17.04 -7.43
N GLU A 442 31.89 17.47 -6.92
CA GLU A 442 32.57 18.74 -7.24
C GLU A 442 32.96 18.95 -8.71
N ASN A 443 32.66 18.02 -9.62
CA ASN A 443 32.87 18.22 -11.04
C ASN A 443 31.56 18.55 -11.76
N VAL A 444 31.53 19.80 -12.24
CA VAL A 444 30.75 20.40 -13.34
C VAL A 444 30.03 21.65 -12.84
N SER A 445 30.82 22.71 -12.70
CA SER A 445 30.35 24.07 -12.91
C SER A 445 30.52 24.36 -14.39
N GLU A 446 29.46 24.26 -15.18
CA GLU A 446 29.41 24.95 -16.48
C GLU A 446 27.96 25.19 -16.92
N GLN A 447 27.77 26.37 -17.52
CA GLN A 447 26.55 26.92 -18.13
C GLN A 447 25.56 27.64 -17.21
N ARG A 448 26.01 28.80 -16.68
CA ARG A 448 25.13 29.97 -16.60
C ARG A 448 24.99 30.58 -18.00
N SER A 449 23.83 30.43 -18.62
CA SER A 449 23.41 31.34 -19.69
C SER A 449 22.64 32.49 -19.05
N ALA A 450 23.31 33.65 -18.96
CA ALA A 450 22.70 34.88 -18.50
C ALA A 450 21.98 35.54 -19.68
N ALA A 451 20.66 35.60 -19.60
CA ALA A 451 19.85 36.59 -20.30
C ALA A 451 18.57 36.83 -19.49
N GLU A 452 18.59 37.84 -18.62
CA GLU A 452 17.34 38.42 -18.10
C GLU A 452 16.70 39.26 -19.22
N PRO A 453 15.45 38.99 -19.64
CA PRO A 453 14.76 39.88 -20.55
C PRO A 453 14.21 41.08 -19.78
N THR A 454 14.70 42.26 -20.13
CA THR A 454 14.13 43.55 -19.76
C THR A 454 12.64 43.59 -20.11
N ILE A 455 11.79 43.84 -19.10
CA ILE A 455 10.33 43.97 -19.26
C ILE A 455 10.03 45.26 -20.04
N THR A 456 9.74 45.13 -21.33
CA THR A 456 9.09 46.16 -22.13
C THR A 456 7.57 46.06 -22.03
N PRO A 457 6.81 47.15 -22.22
CA PRO A 457 5.35 47.14 -22.13
C PRO A 457 4.74 46.15 -23.14
N TRP A 458 3.87 45.29 -22.63
CA TRP A 458 3.20 44.20 -23.34
C TRP A 458 2.22 44.74 -24.41
N GLN A 459 2.46 44.45 -25.70
CA GLN A 459 1.56 44.85 -26.80
C GLN A 459 1.19 43.61 -27.65
N LEU A 460 0.05 42.99 -27.31
CA LEU A 460 -0.59 41.96 -28.14
C LEU A 460 -1.71 42.54 -29.03
N ASP A 461 -2.00 43.84 -28.91
CA ASP A 461 -3.04 44.51 -29.68
C ASP A 461 -2.87 44.30 -31.19
N ASN A 462 -3.98 44.01 -31.87
CA ASN A 462 -4.10 43.81 -33.31
C ASN A 462 -3.29 42.62 -33.88
N THR A 463 -3.01 41.60 -33.07
CA THR A 463 -2.28 40.38 -33.48
C THR A 463 -3.24 39.30 -33.97
N HIS A 464 -2.96 38.68 -35.13
CA HIS A 464 -3.74 37.55 -35.63
C HIS A 464 -3.27 36.24 -35.02
N VAL A 465 -4.14 35.56 -34.26
CA VAL A 465 -3.81 34.31 -33.56
C VAL A 465 -4.64 33.17 -34.14
N LEU A 466 -4.00 32.09 -34.57
CA LEU A 466 -4.70 30.86 -34.95
C LEU A 466 -4.70 29.89 -33.77
N VAL A 467 -5.87 29.45 -33.34
CA VAL A 467 -6.04 28.49 -32.24
C VAL A 467 -6.54 27.17 -32.82
N LEU A 468 -5.84 26.07 -32.51
CA LEU A 468 -6.16 24.71 -32.94
C LEU A 468 -6.35 23.82 -31.71
N ASP A 469 -7.57 23.37 -31.49
CA ASP A 469 -7.98 22.47 -30.39
C ASP A 469 -9.27 21.77 -30.83
N ASP A 470 -9.45 20.49 -30.50
CA ASP A 470 -10.64 19.73 -30.91
C ASP A 470 -11.85 19.94 -29.98
N ASP A 471 -11.65 20.56 -28.82
CA ASP A 471 -12.71 20.96 -27.90
C ASP A 471 -13.20 22.38 -28.20
N ARG A 472 -14.42 22.46 -28.73
CA ARG A 472 -15.09 23.72 -29.03
C ARG A 472 -15.20 24.66 -27.81
N ALA A 473 -15.37 24.12 -26.60
CA ALA A 473 -15.45 24.96 -25.39
C ALA A 473 -14.10 25.62 -25.08
N ILE A 474 -12.98 24.93 -25.36
CA ILE A 474 -11.63 25.49 -25.23
C ILE A 474 -11.41 26.58 -26.28
N LEU A 475 -11.80 26.34 -27.54
CA LEU A 475 -11.74 27.34 -28.61
C LEU A 475 -12.52 28.63 -28.26
N GLU A 476 -13.76 28.50 -27.81
CA GLU A 476 -14.61 29.65 -27.42
C GLU A 476 -14.02 30.42 -26.22
N GLY A 477 -13.50 29.71 -25.22
CA GLY A 477 -12.81 30.30 -24.08
C GLY A 477 -11.53 31.04 -24.49
N MET A 478 -10.72 30.43 -25.36
CA MET A 478 -9.48 31.01 -25.86
C MET A 478 -9.75 32.27 -26.68
N ASN A 479 -10.75 32.23 -27.57
CA ASN A 479 -11.18 33.39 -28.35
C ASN A 479 -11.57 34.55 -27.44
N THR A 480 -12.36 34.29 -26.40
CA THR A 480 -12.78 35.32 -25.44
C THR A 480 -11.60 35.96 -24.70
N VAL A 481 -10.59 35.17 -24.33
CA VAL A 481 -9.39 35.68 -23.65
C VAL A 481 -8.52 36.51 -24.59
N LEU A 482 -8.32 36.05 -25.83
CA LEU A 482 -7.51 36.72 -26.84
C LEU A 482 -8.15 38.04 -27.32
N GLU A 483 -9.47 38.07 -27.54
CA GLU A 483 -10.20 39.30 -27.88
C GLU A 483 -10.08 40.37 -26.79
N LYS A 484 -10.14 39.98 -25.50
CA LYS A 484 -9.92 40.89 -24.37
C LYS A 484 -8.50 41.49 -24.33
N TRP A 485 -7.53 40.82 -24.94
CA TRP A 485 -6.16 41.31 -25.10
C TRP A 485 -5.94 42.08 -26.40
N GLY A 486 -7.01 42.37 -27.16
CA GLY A 486 -6.95 43.09 -28.42
C GLY A 486 -6.49 42.27 -29.62
N CYS A 487 -6.39 40.93 -29.48
CA CYS A 487 -6.03 40.04 -30.58
C CYS A 487 -7.23 39.73 -31.49
N HIS A 488 -6.94 39.36 -32.73
CA HIS A 488 -7.90 38.76 -33.67
C HIS A 488 -7.66 37.25 -33.74
N SER A 489 -8.47 36.46 -33.03
CA SER A 489 -8.35 35.00 -33.05
C SER A 489 -9.20 34.34 -34.13
N GLN A 490 -8.63 33.34 -34.80
CA GLN A 490 -9.33 32.39 -35.66
C GLN A 490 -9.20 31.01 -35.03
N CYS A 491 -10.31 30.30 -34.87
CA CYS A 491 -10.36 29.00 -34.19
C CYS A 491 -10.63 27.87 -35.20
N ALA A 492 -9.93 26.75 -35.04
CA ALA A 492 -10.06 25.57 -35.87
C ALA A 492 -10.16 24.31 -35.01
N GLU A 493 -11.09 23.42 -35.33
CA GLU A 493 -11.27 22.12 -34.66
C GLU A 493 -10.40 21.02 -35.32
N SER A 494 -9.80 21.31 -36.49
CA SER A 494 -8.99 20.36 -37.26
C SER A 494 -7.95 21.08 -38.12
N LEU A 495 -6.90 20.35 -38.53
CA LEU A 495 -5.88 20.87 -39.43
C LEU A 495 -6.47 21.36 -40.76
N ASP A 496 -7.43 20.64 -41.33
CA ASP A 496 -8.05 21.01 -42.61
C ASP A 496 -8.78 22.36 -42.52
N GLN A 497 -9.44 22.63 -41.38
CA GLN A 497 -10.08 23.91 -41.11
C GLN A 497 -9.04 25.01 -40.89
N ALA A 498 -7.98 24.72 -40.15
CA ALA A 498 -6.87 25.64 -39.91
C ALA A 498 -6.19 26.07 -41.23
N LEU A 499 -5.94 25.12 -42.14
CA LEU A 499 -5.36 25.38 -43.45
C LEU A 499 -6.24 26.30 -44.29
N LYS A 500 -7.56 26.11 -44.29
CA LYS A 500 -8.51 27.01 -44.98
C LYS A 500 -8.53 28.41 -44.39
N LEU A 501 -8.42 28.55 -43.07
CA LEU A 501 -8.37 29.86 -42.41
C LEU A 501 -7.08 30.61 -42.79
N CYS A 502 -5.96 29.89 -42.87
CA CYS A 502 -4.68 30.42 -43.33
C CYS A 502 -4.69 30.94 -44.77
N GLU A 503 -5.56 30.43 -45.66
CA GLU A 503 -5.74 30.96 -47.02
C GLU A 503 -6.40 32.35 -47.02
N THR A 504 -7.27 32.61 -46.06
CA THR A 504 -7.98 33.90 -45.94
C THR A 504 -7.16 34.96 -45.21
N GLN A 505 -6.42 34.57 -44.17
CA GLN A 505 -5.59 35.47 -43.38
C GLN A 505 -4.43 34.67 -42.79
N THR A 506 -3.19 35.12 -42.99
CA THR A 506 -2.02 34.46 -42.39
C THR A 506 -1.89 34.86 -40.93
N PRO A 507 -1.81 33.91 -39.97
CA PRO A 507 -1.68 34.26 -38.55
C PRO A 507 -0.27 34.74 -38.22
N ASP A 508 -0.19 35.60 -37.20
CA ASP A 508 1.07 36.08 -36.63
C ASP A 508 1.64 35.11 -35.59
N ILE A 509 0.78 34.30 -34.95
CA ILE A 509 1.17 33.26 -33.99
C ILE A 509 0.13 32.12 -33.97
N ILE A 510 0.59 30.90 -33.72
CA ILE A 510 -0.26 29.70 -33.63
C ILE A 510 -0.29 29.21 -32.17
N ILE A 511 -1.47 28.84 -31.69
CA ILE A 511 -1.66 28.07 -30.45
C ILE A 511 -2.23 26.72 -30.88
N SER A 512 -1.58 25.62 -30.52
CA SER A 512 -2.08 24.28 -30.83
C SER A 512 -2.12 23.41 -29.59
N ASP A 513 -3.20 22.65 -29.42
CA ASP A 513 -3.13 21.44 -28.60
C ASP A 513 -2.16 20.43 -29.22
N PHE A 514 -1.50 19.65 -28.37
CA PHE A 514 -0.60 18.58 -28.80
C PHE A 514 -1.40 17.36 -29.30
N ASN A 515 -2.43 16.97 -28.55
CA ASN A 515 -3.28 15.82 -28.87
C ASN A 515 -4.54 16.28 -29.59
N LEU A 516 -4.52 16.28 -30.91
CA LEU A 516 -5.70 16.59 -31.73
C LEU A 516 -6.39 15.28 -32.14
N SER A 517 -7.72 15.29 -32.21
CA SER A 517 -8.51 14.16 -32.70
C SER A 517 -8.02 13.63 -34.07
N GLY A 518 -7.80 12.31 -34.17
CA GLY A 518 -7.22 11.63 -35.35
C GLY A 518 -5.75 11.22 -35.15
N ASP A 519 -5.07 10.77 -36.21
CA ASP A 519 -3.62 10.48 -36.17
C ASP A 519 -2.76 11.77 -36.29
N GLN A 520 -3.30 12.93 -35.88
CA GLN A 520 -2.66 14.24 -36.06
C GLN A 520 -2.11 14.77 -34.75
N ASN A 521 -0.83 15.12 -34.74
CA ASN A 521 -0.15 15.76 -33.62
C ASN A 521 -0.02 17.27 -33.86
N GLY A 522 -0.27 18.10 -32.85
CA GLY A 522 -0.06 19.55 -32.88
C GLY A 522 1.27 20.00 -33.48
N LEU A 523 2.38 19.29 -33.25
CA LEU A 523 3.68 19.57 -33.89
C LEU A 523 3.58 19.45 -35.42
N THR A 524 3.06 18.33 -35.91
CA THR A 524 2.90 18.07 -37.35
C THR A 524 1.91 19.05 -37.99
N SER A 525 0.86 19.44 -37.25
CA SER A 525 -0.11 20.44 -37.67
C SER A 525 0.52 21.82 -37.83
N ILE A 526 1.35 22.26 -36.88
CA ILE A 526 2.07 23.53 -36.98
C ILE A 526 3.05 23.52 -38.15
N GLU A 527 3.77 22.42 -38.37
CA GLU A 527 4.66 22.30 -39.53
C GLU A 527 3.92 22.37 -40.86
N ALA A 528 2.75 21.72 -40.97
CA ALA A 528 1.90 21.80 -42.14
C ALA A 528 1.40 23.24 -42.39
N LEU A 529 0.99 23.95 -41.33
CA LEU A 529 0.56 25.35 -41.41
C LEU A 529 1.71 26.28 -41.84
N ARG A 530 2.92 26.09 -41.29
CA ARG A 530 4.11 26.85 -41.70
C ARG A 530 4.45 26.67 -43.18
N LYS A 531 4.33 25.43 -43.69
CA LYS A 531 4.52 25.11 -45.10
C LYS A 531 3.46 25.78 -45.99
N GLN A 532 2.19 25.70 -45.60
CA GLN A 532 1.08 26.30 -46.35
C GLN A 532 1.20 27.83 -46.44
N CYS A 533 1.52 28.49 -45.33
CA CYS A 533 1.70 29.94 -45.30
C CYS A 533 3.04 30.42 -45.87
N ASN A 534 3.94 29.50 -46.24
CA ASN A 534 5.33 29.77 -46.63
C ASN A 534 6.04 30.75 -45.67
N ARG A 535 5.77 30.61 -44.37
CA ARG A 535 6.24 31.51 -43.31
C ARG A 535 6.55 30.71 -42.06
N ASN A 536 7.67 31.01 -41.41
CA ASN A 536 8.02 30.42 -40.13
C ASN A 536 7.29 31.15 -38.99
N ILE A 537 6.01 30.82 -38.81
CA ILE A 537 5.13 31.46 -37.83
C ILE A 537 5.49 30.96 -36.42
N PRO A 538 5.64 31.84 -35.42
CA PRO A 538 5.85 31.42 -34.03
C PRO A 538 4.65 30.59 -33.55
N ALA A 539 4.91 29.62 -32.67
CA ALA A 539 3.87 28.75 -32.16
C ALA A 539 4.06 28.40 -30.69
N VAL A 540 2.95 28.22 -29.98
CA VAL A 540 2.87 27.73 -28.61
C VAL A 540 2.06 26.43 -28.60
N ILE A 541 2.63 25.38 -28.02
CA ILE A 541 1.98 24.09 -27.88
C ILE A 541 1.42 23.98 -26.47
N ILE A 542 0.21 23.46 -26.34
CA ILE A 542 -0.44 23.17 -25.07
C ILE A 542 -0.58 21.65 -24.95
N SER A 543 -0.20 21.04 -23.83
CA SER A 543 -0.29 19.58 -23.64
C SER A 543 -0.62 19.20 -22.19
N GLY A 544 -1.37 18.11 -22.01
CA GLY A 544 -1.56 17.46 -20.70
C GLY A 544 -0.45 16.46 -20.34
N GLU A 545 0.37 16.04 -21.30
CA GLU A 545 1.39 15.00 -21.14
C GLU A 545 2.79 15.58 -21.39
N LEU A 546 3.39 16.19 -20.37
CA LEU A 546 4.69 16.89 -20.52
C LEU A 546 5.88 15.96 -20.79
N ASN A 547 5.77 14.67 -20.46
CA ASN A 547 6.84 13.68 -20.58
C ASN A 547 6.82 12.90 -21.91
N HIS A 548 6.05 13.36 -22.90
CA HIS A 548 6.02 12.73 -24.21
C HIS A 548 7.37 12.92 -24.92
N PRO A 549 7.99 11.87 -25.51
CA PRO A 549 9.34 11.96 -26.11
C PRO A 549 9.47 13.10 -27.15
N GLU A 550 8.43 13.28 -27.96
CA GLU A 550 8.38 14.33 -28.98
C GLU A 550 8.29 15.75 -28.39
N LEU A 551 7.62 15.92 -27.23
CA LEU A 551 7.54 17.22 -26.54
C LEU A 551 8.84 17.57 -25.83
N GLU A 552 9.52 16.59 -25.24
CA GLU A 552 10.86 16.78 -24.66
C GLU A 552 11.88 17.16 -25.75
N GLN A 553 11.81 16.51 -26.91
CA GLN A 553 12.63 16.88 -28.07
C GLN A 553 12.24 18.27 -28.62
N ALA A 554 10.95 18.61 -28.64
CA ALA A 554 10.48 19.93 -29.07
C ALA A 554 10.99 21.04 -28.13
N LYS A 555 10.93 20.87 -26.81
CA LYS A 555 11.51 21.83 -25.84
C LYS A 555 13.01 22.03 -26.07
N GLN A 556 13.76 20.95 -26.29
CA GLN A 556 15.21 21.01 -26.57
C GLN A 556 15.54 21.71 -27.89
N THR A 557 14.63 21.66 -28.87
CA THR A 557 14.77 22.32 -30.17
C THR A 557 14.18 23.74 -30.20
N GLY A 558 13.75 24.26 -29.04
CA GLY A 558 13.34 25.66 -28.87
C GLY A 558 11.83 25.91 -28.98
N TRP A 559 10.99 24.88 -29.03
CA TRP A 559 9.54 25.04 -29.03
C TRP A 559 9.02 25.46 -27.65
N MET A 560 8.03 26.35 -27.65
CA MET A 560 7.34 26.77 -26.44
C MET A 560 6.19 25.84 -26.11
N VAL A 561 6.27 25.13 -24.98
CA VAL A 561 5.28 24.16 -24.54
C VAL A 561 4.70 24.58 -23.18
N LEU A 562 3.38 24.60 -23.07
CA LEU A 562 2.62 24.88 -21.84
C LEU A 562 1.84 23.65 -21.39
N SER A 563 1.70 23.48 -20.08
CA SER A 563 0.94 22.38 -19.47
C SER A 563 -0.54 22.73 -19.29
N LYS A 564 -1.45 21.82 -19.66
CA LYS A 564 -2.87 21.89 -19.27
C LYS A 564 -3.01 21.65 -17.75
N PRO A 565 -3.89 22.38 -17.03
CA PRO A 565 -4.68 23.53 -17.47
C PRO A 565 -3.85 24.82 -17.54
N VAL A 566 -3.99 25.57 -18.65
CA VAL A 566 -3.22 26.80 -18.89
C VAL A 566 -3.89 28.02 -18.26
N LYS A 567 -3.15 28.80 -17.47
CA LYS A 567 -3.65 30.07 -16.92
C LYS A 567 -3.50 31.22 -17.93
N PRO A 568 -4.44 32.18 -18.01
CA PRO A 568 -4.35 33.30 -18.95
C PRO A 568 -3.04 34.11 -18.84
N GLY A 569 -2.53 34.33 -17.61
CA GLY A 569 -1.26 35.06 -17.42
C GLY A 569 -0.04 34.33 -17.98
N GLU A 570 0.00 33.00 -17.81
CA GLU A 570 1.07 32.13 -18.34
C GLU A 570 1.03 32.10 -19.87
N LEU A 571 -0.18 31.92 -20.44
CA LEU A 571 -0.39 31.98 -21.89
C LEU A 571 0.06 33.33 -22.47
N ARG A 572 -0.33 34.45 -21.84
CA ARG A 572 0.06 35.79 -22.32
C ARG A 572 1.56 35.99 -22.33
N THR A 573 2.26 35.45 -21.33
CA THR A 573 3.72 35.51 -21.23
C THR A 573 4.37 34.68 -22.34
N ALA A 574 3.85 33.47 -22.56
CA ALA A 574 4.33 32.57 -23.60
C ALA A 574 4.16 33.15 -25.01
N LEU A 575 2.99 33.71 -25.33
CA LEU A 575 2.74 34.31 -26.64
C LEU A 575 3.70 35.47 -26.95
N ASN A 576 3.95 36.33 -25.96
CA ASN A 576 4.90 37.44 -26.10
C ASN A 576 6.34 36.94 -26.31
N TYR A 577 6.75 35.93 -25.54
CA TYR A 577 8.07 35.34 -25.68
C TYR A 577 8.27 34.67 -27.05
N ALA A 578 7.31 33.86 -27.49
CA ALA A 578 7.34 33.18 -28.78
C ALA A 578 7.41 34.17 -29.95
N ARG A 579 6.69 35.29 -29.90
CA ARG A 579 6.80 36.36 -30.90
C ARG A 579 8.17 37.03 -30.89
N LYS A 580 8.73 37.32 -29.71
CA LYS A 580 10.02 38.03 -29.59
C LYS A 580 11.16 37.19 -30.15
N GLN A 581 11.25 35.91 -29.78
CA GLN A 581 12.28 35.00 -30.33
C GLN A 581 12.23 34.91 -31.85
N HIS A 582 11.04 34.93 -32.45
CA HIS A 582 10.88 34.88 -33.90
C HIS A 582 11.09 36.23 -34.61
N SER A 583 11.08 37.36 -33.90
CA SER A 583 11.36 38.69 -34.47
C SER A 583 12.85 39.05 -34.51
N GLU A 584 13.68 38.33 -33.75
CA GLU A 584 15.14 38.50 -33.66
C GLU A 584 15.90 37.53 -34.60
N LEU A 585 15.18 36.71 -35.38
CA LEU A 585 15.65 35.79 -36.42
C LEU A 585 15.22 36.30 -37.80
#